data_AF-A0A2V6HZS0-F1
#
_entry.id   AF-A0A2V6HZS0-F1
#
_cell.length_a   1.000
_cell.length_b   1.000
_cell.length_c   1.000
_cell.angle_alpha   90.00
_cell.angle_beta   90.00
_cell.angle_gamma   90.00
#
_symmetry.space_group_name_H-M   'P 1'
#
loop_
_entity.id
_entity.type
_entity.pdbx_description
1 polymer ?
#
loop_
_entity_poly.entity_id
_entity_poly.type
_entity_poly.pdbx_seq_one_letter_code
_entity_poly.pdbx_strand_id
1 'polypeptide(L)' 'MTIDLTDEEAAALLRELDGLIDADRYFLSPRIETLKAIRAKIRAEPAREPLPPPPKPYAPPQATAEQRRRAGR' A
#
# COMPACT_ATOMS: atom_id res chain seq x y z
N MET A 1 7.65 20.29 8.26
CA MET A 1 7.36 21.27 7.21
C MET A 1 6.38 20.60 6.26
N THR A 2 5.13 21.06 6.27
CA THR A 2 4.08 20.57 5.36
C THR A 2 4.12 21.48 4.16
N ILE A 3 4.21 20.92 2.95
CA ILE A 3 4.18 21.70 1.72
C ILE A 3 2.73 21.66 1.25
N ASP A 4 2.03 22.78 1.36
CA ASP A 4 0.68 22.93 0.82
C ASP A 4 0.82 23.15 -0.69
N LEU A 5 0.67 22.07 -1.46
CA LEU A 5 0.62 22.12 -2.91
C LEU A 5 -0.84 22.26 -3.35
N THR A 6 -1.11 23.21 -4.23
CA THR A 6 -2.38 23.24 -4.97
C THR A 6 -2.46 22.05 -5.94
N ASP A 7 -3.68 21.70 -6.37
CA ASP A 7 -3.87 20.61 -7.34
C ASP A 7 -3.11 20.85 -8.66
N GLU A 8 -3.00 22.11 -9.08
CA GLU A 8 -2.25 22.51 -10.27
C GLU A 8 -0.73 22.32 -10.08
N GLU A 9 -0.19 22.73 -8.94
CA GLU A 9 1.23 22.54 -8.61
C GLU A 9 1.57 21.06 -8.45
N ALA A 10 0.69 20.28 -7.81
CA ALA A 10 0.84 18.85 -7.68
C ALA A 10 0.81 18.17 -9.06
N ALA A 11 -0.12 18.55 -9.94
CA ALA A 11 -0.19 18.03 -11.29
C ALA A 11 1.06 18.38 -12.12
N ALA A 12 1.55 19.62 -12.03
CA ALA A 12 2.78 20.03 -12.71
C ALA A 12 3.98 19.21 -12.23
N LEU A 13 4.12 19.04 -10.91
CA LEU A 13 5.21 18.25 -10.31
C LEU A 13 5.15 16.78 -10.70
N LEU A 14 3.94 16.19 -10.76
CA LEU A 14 3.74 14.80 -11.19
C LEU A 14 4.21 14.57 -12.64
N ARG A 15 3.93 15.52 -13.55
CA ARG A 15 4.34 15.43 -14.95
C ARG A 15 5.87 15.43 -15.09
N GLU A 16 6.55 16.31 -14.36
CA GLU A 16 8.02 16.37 -14.37
C GLU A 16 8.65 15.11 -13.77
N LEU A 17 8.08 14.61 -12.67
CA LEU A 17 8.53 13.36 -12.04
C LEU A 17 8.38 12.16 -12.99
N ASP A 18 7.27 12.07 -13.71
CA ASP A 18 7.05 10.99 -14.69
C ASP A 18 8.07 11.07 -15.83
N GLY A 19 8.32 12.27 -16.37
CA GLY A 19 9.35 12.47 -17.39
C GLY A 19 10.75 12.08 -16.92
N LEU A 20 11.12 12.42 -15.68
CA LEU A 20 12.41 12.05 -15.10
C LEU A 20 12.54 10.54 -14.84
N ILE A 21 11.47 9.88 -14.42
CA ILE A 21 11.47 8.43 -14.18
C ILE A 21 11.58 7.67 -15.50
N ASP A 22 10.84 8.10 -16.52
CA ASP A 22 10.79 7.42 -17.82
C ASP A 22 12.06 7.65 -18.66
N ALA A 23 12.70 8.82 -18.52
CA ALA A 23 13.93 9.15 -19.25
C ALA A 23 15.22 8.59 -18.62
N ASP A 24 15.16 8.07 -17.39
CA ASP A 24 16.36 7.60 -16.69
C ASP A 24 16.81 6.22 -17.19
N ARG A 25 18.08 6.12 -17.59
CA ARG A 25 18.68 4.87 -18.08
C ARG A 25 18.81 3.80 -16.99
N TYR A 26 18.79 4.18 -15.72
CA TYR A 26 18.92 3.30 -14.56
C TYR A 26 17.62 3.27 -13.76
N PHE A 27 16.59 2.66 -14.35
CA PHE A 27 15.23 2.55 -13.79
C PHE A 27 15.13 1.78 -12.46
N LEU A 28 16.19 1.05 -12.07
CA LEU A 28 16.33 0.36 -10.77
C LEU A 28 17.30 1.06 -9.82
N SER A 29 17.76 2.27 -10.15
CA SER A 29 18.64 3.01 -9.26
C SER A 29 17.87 3.44 -7.99
N PRO A 30 18.57 3.55 -6.84
CA PRO A 30 17.96 4.07 -5.60
C PRO A 30 17.33 5.46 -5.78
N ARG A 31 17.84 6.25 -6.73
CA ARG A 31 17.27 7.55 -7.12
C ARG A 31 15.86 7.38 -7.70
N ILE A 32 15.67 6.48 -8.67
CA ILE A 32 14.35 6.25 -9.28
C ILE A 32 13.35 5.69 -8.27
N GLU A 33 13.79 4.80 -7.37
CA GLU A 33 12.94 4.33 -6.27
C GLU A 33 12.48 5.49 -5.37
N THR A 34 13.39 6.42 -5.06
CA THR A 34 13.08 7.62 -4.27
C THR A 34 12.07 8.53 -4.99
N LEU A 35 12.25 8.75 -6.30
CA LEU A 35 11.32 9.56 -7.09
C LEU A 35 9.93 8.91 -7.19
N LYS A 36 9.85 7.58 -7.34
CA LYS A 36 8.59 6.82 -7.30
C LYS A 36 7.90 6.96 -5.94
N ALA A 37 8.66 6.92 -4.85
CA ALA A 37 8.13 7.12 -3.49
C ALA A 37 7.61 8.55 -3.28
N ILE A 38 8.29 9.57 -3.80
CA ILE A 38 7.82 10.96 -3.77
C ILE A 38 6.53 11.12 -4.59
N ARG A 39 6.50 10.59 -5.81
CA ARG A 39 5.29 10.57 -6.66
C ARG A 39 4.10 9.92 -5.95
N ALA A 40 4.32 8.81 -5.25
CA ALA A 40 3.27 8.12 -4.49
C ALA A 40 2.72 8.98 -3.34
N LYS A 41 3.55 9.80 -2.69
CA LYS A 41 3.11 10.75 -1.64
C LYS A 41 2.28 11.90 -2.19
N ILE A 42 2.57 12.36 -3.41
CA ILE A 42 1.83 13.45 -4.06
C ILE A 42 0.49 12.95 -4.62
N ARG A 43 0.47 11.74 -5.22
CA ARG A 43 -0.75 11.14 -5.79
C ARG A 43 -1.71 10.62 -4.72
N ALA A 44 -1.21 10.26 -3.55
CA ALA A 44 -2.08 9.89 -2.45
C ALA A 44 -2.79 11.15 -1.95
N GLU A 45 -4.07 11.30 -2.31
CA GLU A 45 -4.96 12.25 -1.65
C GLU A 45 -4.88 12.11 -0.11
N PRO A 46 -5.11 13.21 0.63
CA PRO A 46 -4.93 13.25 2.07
C PRO A 46 -5.87 12.23 2.74
N ALA A 47 -5.31 11.44 3.66
CA ALA A 47 -5.99 10.37 4.40
C ALA A 47 -6.48 9.19 3.56
N ARG A 48 -5.54 8.28 3.21
CA ARG A 48 -5.92 6.88 3.07
C ARG A 48 -6.39 6.40 4.44
N GLU A 49 -7.70 6.21 4.62
CA GLU A 49 -8.24 5.51 5.80
C GLU A 49 -7.45 4.20 6.00
N PRO A 50 -7.06 3.88 7.25
CA PRO A 50 -6.35 2.65 7.52
C PRO A 50 -7.17 1.47 6.99
N LEU A 51 -6.53 0.64 6.17
CA LEU A 51 -7.14 -0.56 5.60
C LEU A 51 -7.80 -1.36 6.73
N PRO A 52 -9.08 -1.78 6.62
CA PRO A 52 -9.73 -2.54 7.67
C PRO A 52 -8.92 -3.81 7.99
N PRO A 53 -8.89 -4.25 9.25
CA PRO A 53 -8.10 -5.41 9.65
C PRO A 53 -8.50 -6.63 8.81
N PRO A 54 -7.53 -7.49 8.45
CA PRO A 54 -7.80 -8.64 7.60
C PRO A 54 -8.86 -9.55 8.24
N PRO A 55 -9.71 -10.21 7.43
CA PRO A 55 -10.74 -11.11 7.94
C PRO A 55 -10.11 -12.22 8.77
N LYS A 56 -10.79 -12.61 9.86
CA LYS A 56 -10.32 -13.66 10.77
C LYS A 56 -9.98 -14.92 9.95
N PRO A 57 -8.75 -15.47 10.05
CA PRO A 57 -8.42 -16.69 9.34
C PRO A 57 -9.33 -17.81 9.82
N TYR A 58 -9.92 -18.55 8.88
CA TYR A 58 -10.76 -19.69 9.21
C TYR A 58 -9.92 -20.74 9.95
N ALA A 59 -10.25 -21.00 11.21
CA ALA A 59 -9.70 -22.11 11.96
C ALA A 59 -10.63 -23.32 11.78
N PRO A 60 -10.13 -24.46 11.30
CA PRO A 60 -10.93 -25.67 11.22
C PRO A 60 -11.40 -26.07 12.64
N PRO A 61 -12.65 -26.53 12.80
CA PRO A 61 -13.17 -26.90 14.10
C PRO A 61 -12.35 -28.04 14.70
N GLN A 62 -11.67 -27.76 15.81
CA GLN A 62 -10.98 -28.79 16.57
C GLN A 62 -12.00 -29.54 17.42
N ALA A 63 -12.17 -30.83 17.14
CA ALA A 63 -13.07 -31.68 17.91
C ALA A 63 -12.67 -31.66 19.39
N THR A 64 -13.57 -31.21 20.24
CA THR A 64 -13.36 -31.20 21.70
C THR A 64 -13.34 -32.65 22.23
N ALA A 65 -12.75 -32.85 23.41
CA ALA A 65 -12.68 -34.17 24.02
C ALA A 65 -14.06 -34.84 24.19
N GLU A 66 -15.12 -34.04 24.39
CA GLU A 66 -16.50 -34.54 24.45
C GLU A 66 -17.04 -35.01 23.09
N GLN A 67 -16.75 -34.30 22.01
CA GLN A 67 -17.17 -34.69 20.66
C GLN A 67 -16.52 -36.02 20.24
N ARG A 68 -15.26 -36.24 20.62
CA ARG A 68 -14.57 -37.53 20.39
C ARG A 68 -15.21 -38.69 21.16
N ARG A 69 -15.70 -38.44 22.38
CA ARG A 69 -16.37 -39.47 23.20
C ARG A 69 -17.74 -39.87 22.64
N ARG A 70 -18.46 -38.97 21.97
CA ARG A 70 -19.77 -39.27 21.37
C ARG A 70 -19.68 -40.01 20.03
N ALA A 71 -18.60 -39.83 19.27
CA ALA A 71 -18.42 -40.49 17.97
C ALA A 71 -18.01 -41.97 18.07
N GLY A 72 -17.72 -42.48 19.28
CA GLY A 72 -17.31 -43.87 19.52
C GLY A 72 -18.42 -44.75 20.13
N ARG A 73 -19.69 -44.43 19.93
CA ARG A 73 -20.84 -45.23 20.39
C ARG A 73 -21.65 -45.76 19.22
#